data_AF-A0A8J8GH09-F1
#
_entry.id   AF-A0A8J8GH09-F1
#
_cell.length_a   1.000
_cell.length_b   1.000
_cell.length_c   1.000
_cell.angle_alpha   90.00
_cell.angle_beta   90.00
_cell.angle_gamma   90.00
#
_symmetry.space_group_name_H-M   'P 1'
#
loop_
_entity.id
_entity.type
_entity.pdbx_description
1 polymer ?
#
loop_
_entity_poly.entity_id
_entity_poly.type
_entity_poly.pdbx_seq_one_letter_code
_entity_poly.pdbx_strand_id
1 'polypeptide(L)'
;MPFSTNEPLLRNQWKQNLEAIIAGVDLPEPIMKDAILEDLELSYKSIGLHLLFLYKLRKITEAHYWERIREELSDRIHDRLKSGIEIPRSTCKNCGKILPPTIKFSLCDECYFDYIFEKV
;
A
#
# COMPACT_ATOMS: atom_id res chain seq x y z
N MET A 1 -1.65 -5.86 -21.50
CA MET A 1 -0.41 -5.74 -20.70
C MET A 1 -0.71 -6.26 -19.30
N PRO A 2 0.23 -6.95 -18.63
CA PRO A 2 0.02 -7.52 -17.29
C PRO A 2 0.04 -6.48 -16.15
N PHE A 3 -0.11 -5.20 -16.45
CA PHE A 3 -0.08 -4.08 -15.52
C PHE A 3 -0.94 -2.93 -16.06
N SER A 4 -1.28 -1.99 -15.19
CA SER A 4 -2.04 -0.79 -15.57
C SER A 4 -1.27 0.07 -16.56
N THR A 5 -1.89 0.40 -17.68
CA THR A 5 -1.33 1.27 -18.71
C THR A 5 -1.16 2.72 -18.27
N ASN A 6 -1.59 3.09 -17.06
CA ASN A 6 -1.43 4.44 -16.53
C ASN A 6 -0.11 4.63 -15.76
N GLU A 7 0.62 3.55 -15.47
CA GLU A 7 1.90 3.55 -14.72
C GLU A 7 3.12 3.71 -15.67
N PRO A 8 3.72 4.91 -15.85
CA PRO A 8 4.74 5.13 -16.89
C PRO A 8 6.02 4.34 -16.65
N LEU A 9 6.38 4.15 -15.38
CA LEU A 9 7.55 3.39 -14.98
C LEU A 9 7.43 1.92 -15.43
N LEU A 10 6.28 1.29 -15.22
CA LEU A 10 6.06 -0.11 -15.62
C LEU A 10 6.02 -0.27 -17.15
N ARG A 11 5.51 0.71 -17.88
CA ARG A 11 5.57 0.73 -19.36
C ARG A 11 7.02 0.77 -19.85
N ASN A 12 7.84 1.64 -19.26
CA ASN A 12 9.25 1.76 -19.61
C ASN A 12 10.02 0.49 -19.25
N GLN A 13 9.80 -0.07 -18.06
CA GLN A 13 10.40 -1.33 -17.63
C GLN A 13 10.04 -2.49 -18.59
N TRP A 14 8.76 -2.63 -18.95
CA TRP A 14 8.32 -3.64 -19.92
C TRP A 14 9.05 -3.51 -21.25
N LYS A 15 9.15 -2.28 -21.78
CA LYS A 15 9.87 -2.00 -23.02
C LYS A 15 11.36 -2.38 -22.90
N GLN A 16 12.04 -1.95 -21.84
CA GLN A 16 13.44 -2.26 -21.60
C GLN A 16 13.70 -3.75 -21.48
N ASN A 17 12.82 -4.51 -20.81
CA ASN A 17 12.94 -5.96 -20.73
C ASN A 17 12.80 -6.63 -22.11
N LEU A 18 11.85 -6.17 -22.95
CA LEU A 18 11.73 -6.66 -24.31
C LEU A 18 12.97 -6.34 -25.15
N GLU A 19 13.49 -5.12 -25.05
CA GLU A 19 14.73 -4.72 -25.74
C GLU A 19 15.92 -5.56 -25.31
N ALA A 20 16.05 -5.85 -24.01
CA ALA A 20 17.10 -6.73 -23.48
C ALA A 20 17.00 -8.16 -24.03
N ILE A 21 15.78 -8.72 -24.10
CA ILE A 21 15.52 -10.04 -24.69
C ILE A 21 15.91 -10.07 -26.17
N ILE A 22 15.53 -9.04 -26.93
CA ILE A 22 15.86 -8.94 -28.35
C ILE A 22 17.38 -8.84 -28.55
N ALA A 23 18.07 -8.06 -27.70
CA ALA A 23 19.51 -7.89 -27.76
C ALA A 23 20.30 -9.09 -27.19
N GLY A 24 19.63 -10.08 -26.58
CA GLY A 24 20.27 -11.24 -25.98
C GLY A 24 21.12 -10.91 -24.74
N VAL A 25 20.82 -9.81 -24.05
CA VAL A 25 21.50 -9.39 -22.82
C VAL A 25 20.65 -9.71 -21.59
N ASP A 26 21.25 -9.61 -20.40
CA ASP A 26 20.51 -9.81 -19.16
C ASP A 26 19.40 -8.77 -18.96
N LEU A 27 18.33 -9.22 -18.33
CA LEU A 27 17.21 -8.35 -17.99
C LEU A 27 17.67 -7.28 -16.99
N PRO A 28 17.35 -6.00 -17.22
CA PRO A 28 17.62 -4.97 -16.24
C PRO A 28 16.85 -5.24 -14.95
N GLU A 29 17.51 -4.99 -13.82
CA GLU A 29 16.86 -5.11 -12.52
C GLU A 29 15.76 -4.05 -12.35
N PRO A 30 14.64 -4.40 -11.68
CA PRO A 30 13.57 -3.46 -11.39
C PRO A 30 14.06 -2.31 -10.51
N ILE A 31 13.69 -1.09 -10.87
CA ILE A 31 13.93 0.09 -10.04
C ILE A 31 13.06 0.00 -8.78
N MET A 32 13.67 0.18 -7.61
CA MET A 32 12.98 0.19 -6.32
C MET A 32 13.01 1.58 -5.69
N LYS A 33 11.88 1.96 -5.10
CA LYS A 33 11.68 3.17 -4.30
C LYS A 33 10.85 2.80 -3.07
N ASP A 34 11.09 3.45 -1.96
CA ASP A 34 10.49 3.04 -0.69
C ASP A 34 10.20 4.17 0.30
N ALA A 35 10.18 5.42 -0.19
CA ALA A 35 9.98 6.60 0.64
C ALA A 35 8.53 6.71 1.17
N ILE A 36 7.55 6.46 0.30
CA ILE A 36 6.11 6.57 0.59
C ILE A 36 5.37 5.29 0.19
N LEU A 37 4.10 5.17 0.61
CA LEU A 37 3.28 4.00 0.33
C LEU A 37 3.15 3.75 -1.18
N GLU A 38 2.92 4.79 -1.97
CA GLU A 38 2.82 4.70 -3.43
C GLU A 38 4.12 4.20 -4.07
N ASP A 39 5.27 4.58 -3.53
CA ASP A 39 6.58 4.10 -3.99
C ASP A 39 6.78 2.61 -3.68
N LEU A 40 6.38 2.18 -2.48
CA LEU A 40 6.40 0.77 -2.09
C LEU A 40 5.49 -0.07 -2.99
N GLU A 41 4.27 0.40 -3.25
CA GLU A 41 3.33 -0.26 -4.16
C GLU A 41 3.87 -0.33 -5.60
N LEU A 42 4.48 0.75 -6.09
CA LEU A 42 5.07 0.78 -7.42
C LEU A 42 6.25 -0.20 -7.53
N SER A 43 7.09 -0.29 -6.50
CA SER A 43 8.18 -1.26 -6.42
C SER A 43 7.66 -2.69 -6.39
N TYR A 44 6.61 -2.96 -5.61
CA TYR A 44 5.97 -4.28 -5.55
C TYR A 44 5.43 -4.71 -6.93
N LYS A 45 4.81 -3.79 -7.68
CA LYS A 45 4.35 -4.02 -9.05
C LYS A 45 5.52 -4.21 -10.03
N SER A 46 6.58 -3.41 -9.89
CA SER A 46 7.81 -3.48 -10.71
C SER A 46 8.50 -4.84 -10.59
N ILE A 47 8.65 -5.35 -9.38
CA ILE A 47 9.20 -6.70 -9.15
C ILE A 47 8.26 -7.77 -9.71
N GLY A 48 6.94 -7.63 -9.49
CA GLY A 48 5.95 -8.53 -10.08
C GLY A 48 6.08 -8.63 -11.60
N LEU A 49 6.30 -7.50 -12.28
CA LEU A 49 6.53 -7.46 -13.71
C LEU A 49 7.83 -8.17 -14.11
N HIS A 50 8.91 -7.95 -13.38
CA HIS A 50 10.20 -8.59 -13.63
C HIS A 50 10.10 -10.13 -13.47
N LEU A 51 9.42 -10.60 -12.42
CA LEU A 51 9.18 -12.03 -12.16
C LEU A 51 8.48 -12.73 -13.33
N LEU A 52 7.49 -12.08 -13.97
CA LEU A 52 6.82 -12.64 -15.16
C LEU A 52 7.81 -12.99 -16.27
N PHE A 53 8.81 -12.15 -16.51
CA PHE A 53 9.85 -12.42 -17.50
C PHE A 53 10.79 -13.52 -17.04
N LEU A 54 11.24 -13.50 -15.78
CA LEU A 54 12.14 -14.53 -15.25
C LEU A 54 11.53 -15.93 -15.37
N TYR A 55 10.27 -16.12 -15.00
CA TYR A 55 9.61 -17.42 -15.19
C TYR A 55 9.49 -17.78 -16.67
N LYS A 56 9.16 -16.82 -17.55
CA LYS A 56 9.02 -17.10 -18.98
C LYS A 56 10.35 -17.52 -19.62
N LEU A 57 11.46 -16.96 -19.14
CA LEU A 57 12.82 -17.30 -19.54
C LEU A 57 13.44 -18.47 -18.75
N ARG A 58 12.67 -19.08 -17.82
CA ARG A 58 13.12 -20.17 -16.94
C ARG A 58 14.32 -19.81 -16.03
N LYS A 59 14.47 -18.54 -15.66
CA LYS A 59 15.45 -18.02 -14.71
C LYS A 59 14.97 -18.19 -13.26
N ILE A 60 14.87 -19.44 -12.80
CA ILE A 60 14.22 -19.80 -11.52
C ILE A 60 15.02 -19.29 -10.31
N THR A 61 16.35 -19.36 -10.37
CA THR A 61 17.22 -18.93 -9.26
C THR A 61 17.07 -17.43 -8.97
N GLU A 62 17.07 -16.63 -10.03
CA GLU A 62 16.85 -15.18 -9.94
C GLU A 62 15.40 -14.87 -9.52
N ALA A 63 14.44 -15.67 -9.99
CA ALA A 63 13.04 -15.50 -9.59
C ALA A 63 12.87 -15.65 -8.07
N HIS A 64 13.51 -16.65 -7.45
CA HIS A 64 13.46 -16.84 -6.00
C HIS A 64 14.02 -15.66 -5.21
N TYR A 65 15.10 -15.03 -5.69
CA TYR A 65 15.64 -13.83 -5.06
C TYR A 65 14.61 -12.69 -5.07
N TRP A 66 13.98 -12.45 -6.21
CA TRP A 66 12.98 -11.38 -6.37
C TRP A 66 11.66 -11.68 -5.67
N GLU A 67 11.25 -12.94 -5.55
CA GLU A 67 10.11 -13.37 -4.72
C GLU A 67 10.29 -12.94 -3.27
N ARG A 68 11.48 -13.20 -2.70
CA ARG A 68 11.80 -12.83 -1.32
C ARG A 68 11.71 -11.32 -1.10
N ILE A 69 12.30 -10.53 -2.00
CA ILE A 69 12.21 -9.05 -1.91
C ILE A 69 10.75 -8.60 -2.02
N ARG A 70 9.97 -9.23 -2.89
CA ARG A 70 8.55 -8.90 -3.07
C ARG A 70 7.72 -9.21 -1.83
N GLU A 71 8.05 -10.28 -1.11
CA GLU A 71 7.46 -10.61 0.19
C GLU A 71 7.80 -9.52 1.23
N GLU A 72 9.08 -9.14 1.35
CA GLU A 72 9.53 -8.07 2.25
C GLU A 72 8.83 -6.73 1.96
N LEU A 73 8.63 -6.39 0.68
CA LEU A 73 7.84 -5.21 0.30
C LEU A 73 6.37 -5.33 0.70
N SER A 74 5.77 -6.52 0.57
CA SER A 74 4.39 -6.77 0.98
C SER A 74 4.20 -6.50 2.46
N ASP A 75 5.12 -6.99 3.30
CA ASP A 75 5.09 -6.77 4.75
C ASP A 75 5.21 -5.28 5.08
N ARG A 76 6.14 -4.57 4.45
CA ARG A 76 6.30 -3.11 4.64
C ARG A 76 5.06 -2.32 4.23
N ILE A 77 4.40 -2.69 3.14
CA ILE A 77 3.13 -2.09 2.71
C ILE A 77 2.05 -2.32 3.77
N HIS A 78 1.93 -3.55 4.26
CA HIS A 78 0.96 -3.88 5.31
C HIS A 78 1.20 -3.10 6.60
N ASP A 79 2.45 -2.91 7.01
CA ASP A 79 2.78 -2.15 8.21
C ASP A 79 2.50 -0.65 8.03
N ARG A 80 2.80 -0.09 6.85
CA ARG A 80 2.44 1.30 6.52
C ARG A 80 0.93 1.52 6.53
N LEU A 81 0.17 0.60 5.94
CA LEU A 81 -1.29 0.65 5.96
C LEU A 81 -1.85 0.61 7.38
N LYS A 82 -1.34 -0.28 8.25
CA LYS A 82 -1.74 -0.31 9.67
C LYS A 82 -1.43 1.01 10.39
N SER A 83 -0.28 1.60 10.13
CA SER A 83 0.14 2.87 10.75
C SER A 83 -0.68 4.08 10.31
N GLY A 84 -1.23 4.05 9.08
CA GLY A 84 -2.05 5.13 8.53
C GLY A 84 -3.54 5.06 8.92
N ILE A 85 -3.99 3.98 9.59
CA ILE A 85 -5.36 3.88 10.09
C ILE A 85 -5.45 4.60 11.44
N GLU A 86 -5.59 5.92 11.40
CA GLU A 86 -6.13 6.65 12.55
C GLU A 86 -7.64 6.36 12.62
N ILE A 87 -8.05 5.53 13.59
CA ILE A 87 -9.48 5.37 13.88
C ILE A 87 -9.99 6.72 14.35
N PRO A 88 -10.93 7.37 13.63
CA PRO A 88 -11.43 8.68 14.03
C PRO A 88 -12.04 8.55 15.43
N ARG A 89 -11.40 9.19 16.40
CA ARG A 89 -11.94 9.29 17.76
C ARG A 89 -13.04 10.33 17.70
N SER A 90 -14.29 9.90 17.79
CA SER A 90 -15.40 10.83 17.99
C SER A 90 -15.22 11.54 19.32
N THR A 91 -15.45 12.85 19.36
CA THR A 91 -15.39 13.64 20.59
C THR A 91 -16.78 14.20 20.89
N CYS A 92 -17.12 14.33 22.18
CA CYS A 92 -18.33 15.00 22.61
C CYS A 92 -18.32 16.46 22.13
N LYS A 93 -19.40 16.90 21.47
CA LYS A 93 -19.56 18.28 21.00
C LYS A 93 -19.58 19.31 22.12
N ASN A 94 -20.00 18.93 23.33
CA ASN A 94 -20.18 19.86 24.44
C ASN A 94 -18.91 19.97 25.32
N CYS A 95 -18.36 18.84 25.76
CA CYS A 95 -17.23 18.82 26.71
C CYS A 95 -15.89 18.38 26.10
N GLY A 96 -15.86 17.99 24.82
CA GLY A 96 -14.63 17.55 24.15
C GLY A 96 -14.10 16.18 24.58
N LYS A 97 -14.78 15.45 25.49
CA LYS A 97 -14.39 14.10 25.91
C LYS A 97 -14.33 13.14 24.71
N ILE A 98 -13.28 12.30 24.67
CA ILE A 98 -13.17 11.22 23.68
C ILE A 98 -14.30 10.22 23.93
N LEU A 99 -15.09 9.96 22.90
CA LEU A 99 -16.19 9.00 22.93
C LEU A 99 -15.67 7.61 22.53
N PRO A 100 -16.22 6.54 23.14
CA PRO A 100 -16.01 5.19 22.67
C PRO A 100 -16.40 5.04 21.18
N PRO A 101 -15.69 4.21 20.41
CA PRO A 101 -15.96 4.00 18.98
C PRO A 101 -17.37 3.46 18.68
N THR A 102 -18.05 2.92 19.69
CA THR A 102 -19.39 2.32 19.60
C THR A 102 -20.53 3.33 19.76
N ILE A 103 -20.24 4.56 20.22
CA ILE A 103 -21.27 5.58 20.44
C ILE A 103 -21.66 6.20 19.09
N LYS A 104 -22.95 6.08 18.74
CA LYS A 104 -23.54 6.67 17.52
C LYS A 104 -23.87 8.16 17.65
N PHE A 105 -23.73 8.73 18.84
CA PHE A 105 -24.14 10.09 19.17
C PHE A 105 -22.92 11.00 19.36
N SER A 106 -23.08 12.29 19.07
CA SER A 106 -22.00 13.28 19.21
C SER A 106 -21.93 13.92 20.61
N LEU A 107 -22.57 13.32 21.61
CA LEU A 107 -22.61 13.79 23.00
C LEU A 107 -22.23 12.64 23.91
N CYS A 108 -21.48 12.92 24.97
CA CYS A 108 -21.27 11.94 26.05
C CYS A 108 -22.51 11.87 26.94
N ASP A 109 -22.63 10.77 27.67
CA ASP A 109 -23.77 10.52 28.55
C ASP A 109 -23.97 11.67 29.55
N GLU A 110 -22.89 12.16 30.16
CA GLU A 110 -22.94 13.30 31.10
C GLU A 110 -23.60 14.55 30.47
N CYS A 111 -23.13 14.98 29.30
CA CYS A 111 -23.69 16.17 28.64
C CYS A 111 -25.11 15.93 28.10
N TYR A 112 -25.47 14.68 27.81
CA TYR A 112 -26.83 14.33 27.47
C TYR A 112 -27.76 14.42 28.70
N PHE A 113 -27.31 13.94 29.86
CA PHE A 113 -28.05 14.05 31.11
C PHE A 113 -28.24 15.50 31.52
N ASP A 114 -27.20 16.33 31.48
CA ASP A 114 -27.29 17.76 31.80
C ASP A 114 -28.34 18.47 30.93
N TYR A 115 -28.37 18.17 29.62
CA TYR A 115 -29.34 18.76 28.70
C TYR A 115 -30.79 18.32 28.96
N ILE A 116 -31.00 17.11 29.51
CA ILE A 116 -32.32 16.65 29.92
C ILE A 116 -32.77 17.37 31.18
N PHE A 117 -31.90 17.49 32.18
CA PHE A 117 -32.25 18.07 33.47
C PHE A 117 -32.50 19.58 33.40
N GLU A 118 -31.88 20.31 32.46
CA GLU A 118 -32.17 21.74 32.24
C GLU A 118 -33.52 22.00 31.55
N LYS A 119 -34.18 20.98 30.97
CA LYS A 119 -35.45 21.11 30.25
C LYS A 119 -36.69 20.63 31.03
N VAL A 120 -36.53 20.23 32.29
CA VAL A 120 -37.61 19.84 33.22
C VAL A 120 -37.82 20.94 34.24
#